data_AF-A0A327YP88-F1
#
_entry.id   AF-A0A327YP88-F1
#
_cell.length_a   1.000
_cell.length_b   1.000
_cell.length_c   1.000
_cell.angle_alpha   90.00
_cell.angle_beta   90.00
_cell.angle_gamma   90.00
#
_symmetry.space_group_name_H-M   'P 1'
#
loop_
_entity.id
_entity.type
_entity.pdbx_description
1 polymer ?
#
loop_
_entity_poly.entity_id
_entity_poly.type
_entity_poly.pdbx_seq_one_letter_code
_entity_poly.pdbx_strand_id
1 'polypeptide(L)'
;MKNIKLLVATLLVTLTASAQFTQKALPYAYNALEPFVDAQTMEIHYSKHHAAYVKNLNTALAGTADEKLSLNEIFAKISTMPAAVRNNGGGHYNHELFWSVLTPEKNTKMSAELEKAVIETFGSIDVLKEKLNAAGASRFGSGWAWLVVTKEGKLVVSSTPNQDNPLMDIAEVKGTPIFGIDVWEHAYYLKYQNKRADYLSALWSVVNWTEVSKRYKAAMPKPDTFASWPEIKTFHKVMSQTFHPSEEGNLQPIKERSAEMAEKANTLKMAKIPAEFNKKQIVASVNKLAKDSKALDKLVKSKASDEKITKALNGLHDTFHTIVGLCTHDEE
;
A
#
# COMPACT_ATOMS: atom_id res chain seq x y z
N MET A 1 -39.17 62.32 -2.52
CA MET A 1 -38.21 61.60 -1.65
C MET A 1 -38.77 60.22 -1.34
N LYS A 2 -38.26 59.16 -1.98
CA LYS A 2 -38.56 57.76 -1.61
C LYS A 2 -37.22 57.03 -1.50
N ASN A 3 -36.82 56.73 -0.27
CA ASN A 3 -35.58 56.01 0.06
C ASN A 3 -35.79 54.52 -0.15
N ILE A 4 -35.10 53.92 -1.12
CA ILE A 4 -34.99 52.47 -1.28
C ILE A 4 -33.82 52.01 -0.40
N LYS A 5 -34.13 51.29 0.69
CA LYS A 5 -33.13 50.57 1.47
C LYS A 5 -32.85 49.24 0.77
N LEU A 6 -31.65 49.10 0.21
CA LEU A 6 -31.15 47.85 -0.35
C LEU A 6 -30.73 46.95 0.83
N LEU A 7 -31.45 45.85 1.03
CA LEU A 7 -31.11 44.83 2.03
C LEU A 7 -30.15 43.83 1.36
N VAL A 8 -28.87 43.86 1.73
CA VAL A 8 -27.90 42.84 1.31
C VAL A 8 -27.98 41.69 2.31
N ALA A 9 -28.58 40.58 1.90
CA ALA A 9 -28.58 39.34 2.68
C ALA A 9 -27.25 38.60 2.46
N THR A 10 -26.41 38.54 3.48
CA THR A 10 -25.18 37.75 3.47
C THR A 10 -25.55 36.28 3.67
N LEU A 11 -25.51 35.49 2.60
CA LEU A 11 -25.68 34.05 2.66
C LEU A 11 -24.41 33.42 3.25
N LEU A 12 -24.44 33.06 4.54
CA LEU A 12 -23.39 32.26 5.15
C LEU A 12 -23.53 30.82 4.63
N VAL A 13 -22.66 30.43 3.69
CA VAL A 13 -22.49 29.02 3.32
C VAL A 13 -21.66 28.37 4.43
N THR A 14 -22.31 27.65 5.33
CA THR A 14 -21.61 26.76 6.26
C THR A 14 -21.07 25.58 5.47
N LEU A 15 -19.76 25.62 5.14
CA LEU A 15 -19.04 24.44 4.71
C LEU A 15 -19.00 23.47 5.89
N THR A 16 -19.87 22.47 5.90
CA THR A 16 -19.67 21.31 6.78
C THR A 16 -18.44 20.57 6.26
N ALA A 17 -17.28 20.81 6.87
CA ALA A 17 -16.11 19.99 6.63
C ALA A 17 -16.46 18.55 7.04
N SER A 18 -16.62 17.66 6.06
CA SER A 18 -16.73 16.23 6.31
C SER A 18 -15.43 15.77 6.93
N ALA A 19 -15.48 15.03 8.04
CA ALA A 19 -14.29 14.42 8.61
C ALA A 19 -13.62 13.50 7.57
N GLN A 20 -12.30 13.60 7.41
CA GLN A 20 -11.54 12.82 6.43
C GLN A 20 -11.59 11.32 6.73
N PHE A 21 -11.48 10.97 8.02
CA PHE A 21 -11.48 9.58 8.48
C PHE A 21 -12.75 9.27 9.27
N THR A 22 -13.33 8.11 9.00
CA THR A 22 -14.56 7.63 9.65
C THR A 22 -14.36 6.23 10.20
N GLN A 23 -14.96 5.95 11.35
CA GLN A 23 -15.05 4.60 11.89
C GLN A 23 -16.12 3.81 11.15
N LYS A 24 -15.76 2.68 10.53
CA LYS A 24 -16.75 1.82 9.87
C LYS A 24 -17.60 1.10 10.90
N ALA A 25 -18.88 0.90 10.57
CA ALA A 25 -19.76 0.05 11.36
C ALA A 25 -19.17 -1.35 11.52
N LEU A 26 -19.29 -1.95 12.70
CA LEU A 26 -18.92 -3.36 12.87
C LEU A 26 -19.76 -4.24 11.94
N PRO A 27 -19.15 -5.25 11.30
CA PRO A 27 -19.90 -6.19 10.45
C PRO A 27 -20.69 -7.24 11.25
N TYR A 28 -20.67 -7.16 12.58
CA TYR A 28 -21.35 -8.06 13.51
C TYR A 28 -21.69 -7.34 14.83
N ALA A 29 -22.62 -7.90 15.60
CA ALA A 29 -23.02 -7.38 16.91
C ALA A 29 -21.89 -7.51 17.96
N TYR A 30 -21.93 -6.69 19.02
CA TYR A 30 -20.88 -6.71 20.06
C TYR A 30 -20.72 -8.07 20.75
N ASN A 31 -21.80 -8.83 20.92
CA ASN A 31 -21.76 -10.17 21.56
C ASN A 31 -21.48 -11.32 20.57
N ALA A 32 -21.27 -11.03 19.28
CA ALA A 32 -21.16 -12.06 18.25
C ALA A 32 -19.89 -12.92 18.37
N LEU A 33 -18.87 -12.43 19.06
CA LEU A 33 -17.58 -13.12 19.23
C LEU A 33 -17.46 -13.89 20.56
N GLU A 34 -18.54 -13.99 21.34
CA GLU A 34 -18.59 -14.85 22.53
C GLU A 34 -18.47 -16.34 22.12
N PRO A 35 -17.83 -17.19 22.94
CA PRO A 35 -17.28 -16.90 24.26
C PRO A 35 -15.82 -16.41 24.22
N PHE A 36 -15.29 -15.95 23.09
CA PHE A 36 -13.85 -15.67 22.93
C PHE A 36 -13.48 -14.21 23.21
N VAL A 37 -14.35 -13.27 22.83
CA VAL A 37 -14.24 -11.86 23.23
C VAL A 37 -15.60 -11.45 23.79
N ASP A 38 -15.61 -10.88 25.00
CA ASP A 38 -16.85 -10.51 25.66
C ASP A 38 -17.49 -9.26 25.04
N ALA A 39 -18.82 -9.19 25.12
CA ALA A 39 -19.58 -8.09 24.52
C ALA A 39 -19.20 -6.71 25.08
N GLN A 40 -18.86 -6.64 26.37
CA GLN A 40 -18.48 -5.39 27.02
C GLN A 40 -17.13 -4.87 26.49
N THR A 41 -16.14 -5.76 26.33
CA THR A 41 -14.88 -5.45 25.65
C THR A 41 -15.14 -4.96 24.23
N MET A 42 -15.93 -5.68 23.44
CA MET A 42 -16.25 -5.27 22.06
C MET A 42 -16.88 -3.87 21.99
N GLU A 43 -17.84 -3.57 22.87
CA GLU A 43 -18.48 -2.26 22.92
C GLU A 43 -17.49 -1.15 23.31
N ILE A 44 -16.69 -1.33 24.37
CA ILE A 44 -15.76 -0.30 24.85
C ILE A 44 -14.60 -0.11 23.86
N HIS A 45 -14.04 -1.20 23.34
CA HIS A 45 -12.91 -1.19 22.42
C HIS A 45 -13.28 -0.51 21.09
N TYR A 46 -14.48 -0.80 20.56
CA TYR A 46 -14.98 -0.12 19.37
C TYR A 46 -15.48 1.31 19.65
N SER A 47 -16.46 1.48 20.55
CA SER A 47 -17.17 2.76 20.70
C SER A 47 -16.41 3.83 21.48
N LYS A 48 -15.36 3.45 22.23
CA LYS A 48 -14.53 4.37 23.02
C LYS A 48 -13.11 4.44 22.48
N HIS A 49 -12.35 3.35 22.51
CA HIS A 49 -10.93 3.40 22.14
C HIS A 49 -10.76 3.71 20.65
N HIS A 50 -11.38 2.94 19.76
CA HIS A 50 -11.30 3.20 18.32
C HIS A 50 -11.91 4.56 17.93
N ALA A 51 -13.11 4.87 18.45
CA ALA A 51 -13.75 6.16 18.21
C ALA A 51 -12.87 7.36 18.61
N ALA A 52 -12.15 7.26 19.73
CA ALA A 52 -11.22 8.29 20.18
C ALA A 52 -10.06 8.47 19.20
N TYR A 53 -9.47 7.39 18.68
CA TYR A 53 -8.41 7.49 17.66
C TYR A 53 -8.91 8.22 16.41
N VAL A 54 -10.10 7.89 15.91
CA VAL A 54 -10.67 8.55 14.72
C VAL A 54 -10.90 10.04 14.97
N LYS A 55 -11.52 10.40 16.11
CA LYS A 55 -11.76 11.80 16.47
C LYS A 55 -10.45 12.59 16.57
N ASN A 56 -9.47 12.04 17.28
CA ASN A 56 -8.21 12.71 17.55
C ASN A 56 -7.33 12.80 16.30
N LEU A 57 -7.37 11.82 15.40
CA LEU A 57 -6.69 11.87 14.11
C LEU A 57 -7.23 13.03 13.25
N ASN A 58 -8.54 13.11 13.09
CA ASN A 58 -9.16 14.22 12.34
C ASN A 58 -8.81 15.57 12.97
N THR A 59 -8.83 15.66 14.31
CA THR A 59 -8.44 16.89 15.03
C THR A 59 -6.98 17.26 14.78
N ALA A 60 -6.08 16.29 14.76
CA ALA A 60 -4.64 16.52 14.55
C ALA A 60 -4.29 16.92 13.10
N LEU A 61 -5.16 16.59 12.14
CA LEU A 61 -4.94 16.87 10.71
C LEU A 61 -5.68 18.11 10.21
N ALA A 62 -6.73 18.56 10.89
CA ALA A 62 -7.56 19.70 10.48
C ALA A 62 -6.72 20.97 10.25
N GLY A 63 -6.82 21.55 9.05
CA GLY A 63 -6.10 22.76 8.66
C GLY A 63 -4.61 22.56 8.34
N THR A 64 -4.12 21.31 8.36
CA THR A 64 -2.73 21.00 7.98
C THR A 64 -2.62 20.71 6.48
N ALA A 65 -1.41 20.77 5.92
CA ALA A 65 -1.17 20.37 4.54
C ALA A 65 -1.47 18.88 4.28
N ASP A 66 -1.52 18.07 5.34
CA ASP A 66 -1.71 16.63 5.30
C ASP A 66 -3.17 16.19 5.47
N GLU A 67 -4.11 17.14 5.66
CA GLU A 67 -5.52 16.87 5.95
C GLU A 67 -6.19 15.95 4.92
N LYS A 68 -5.77 16.04 3.65
CA LYS A 68 -6.36 15.29 2.53
C LYS A 68 -5.58 14.03 2.15
N LEU A 69 -4.45 13.76 2.82
CA LEU A 69 -3.66 12.56 2.54
C LEU A 69 -4.39 11.30 3.01
N SER A 70 -4.17 10.21 2.30
CA SER A 70 -4.56 8.88 2.75
C SER A 70 -3.68 8.41 3.91
N LEU A 71 -4.15 7.41 4.68
CA LEU A 71 -3.34 6.79 5.73
C LEU A 71 -2.02 6.22 5.19
N ASN A 72 -2.02 5.66 3.98
CA ASN A 72 -0.80 5.13 3.37
C ASN A 72 0.23 6.23 3.11
N GLU A 73 -0.20 7.38 2.60
CA GLU A 73 0.67 8.54 2.39
C GLU A 73 1.17 9.12 3.71
N ILE A 74 0.32 9.17 4.74
CA ILE A 74 0.71 9.60 6.09
C ILE A 74 1.75 8.63 6.68
N PHE A 75 1.52 7.31 6.60
CA PHE A 75 2.41 6.29 7.16
C PHE A 75 3.77 6.23 6.47
N ALA A 76 3.82 6.51 5.16
CA ALA A 76 5.06 6.58 4.39
C ALA A 76 6.04 7.67 4.86
N LYS A 77 5.57 8.65 5.65
CA LYS A 77 6.38 9.74 6.23
C LYS A 77 6.11 9.96 7.72
N ILE A 78 5.61 8.95 8.44
CA ILE A 78 5.13 9.12 9.82
C ILE A 78 6.24 9.54 10.78
N SER A 79 7.50 9.22 10.48
CA SER A 79 8.67 9.70 11.23
C SER A 79 8.76 11.23 11.34
N THR A 80 8.18 11.94 10.37
CA THR A 80 8.17 13.41 10.30
C THR A 80 6.91 14.04 10.90
N MET A 81 5.92 13.22 11.26
CA MET A 81 4.61 13.66 11.71
C MET A 81 4.55 13.88 13.22
N PRO A 82 3.64 14.75 13.71
CA PRO A 82 3.39 14.87 15.14
C PRO A 82 2.98 13.53 15.76
N ALA A 83 3.39 13.30 17.01
CA ALA A 83 3.03 12.08 17.75
C ALA A 83 1.52 11.83 17.81
N ALA A 84 0.70 12.89 17.81
CA ALA A 84 -0.75 12.77 17.75
C ALA A 84 -1.22 12.11 16.44
N VAL A 85 -0.65 12.46 15.29
CA VAL A 85 -0.97 11.83 14.00
C VAL A 85 -0.48 10.39 13.98
N ARG A 86 0.73 10.12 14.47
CA ARG A 86 1.28 8.74 14.56
C ARG A 86 0.40 7.83 15.41
N ASN A 87 0.11 8.24 16.65
CA ASN A 87 -0.61 7.41 17.60
C ASN A 87 -2.07 7.20 17.18
N ASN A 88 -2.76 8.26 16.74
CA ASN A 88 -4.17 8.16 16.37
C ASN A 88 -4.38 7.63 14.95
N GLY A 89 -3.47 7.92 14.02
CA GLY A 89 -3.45 7.34 12.68
C GLY A 89 -3.24 5.84 12.72
N GLY A 90 -2.20 5.41 13.45
CA GLY A 90 -1.97 4.01 13.76
C GLY A 90 -3.17 3.37 14.44
N GLY A 91 -3.72 4.01 15.49
CA GLY A 91 -4.87 3.51 16.22
C GLY A 91 -6.09 3.30 15.32
N HIS A 92 -6.40 4.25 14.44
CA HIS A 92 -7.49 4.11 13.49
C HIS A 92 -7.25 2.93 12.51
N TYR A 93 -6.09 2.89 11.85
CA TYR A 93 -5.77 1.84 10.89
C TYR A 93 -5.83 0.43 11.51
N ASN A 94 -5.18 0.28 12.68
CA ASN A 94 -5.02 -1.01 13.33
C ASN A 94 -6.38 -1.60 13.71
N HIS A 95 -7.29 -0.76 14.25
CA HIS A 95 -8.61 -1.21 14.67
C HIS A 95 -9.54 -1.46 13.48
N GLU A 96 -9.50 -0.62 12.43
CA GLU A 96 -10.23 -0.90 11.17
C GLU A 96 -9.84 -2.27 10.58
N LEU A 97 -8.55 -2.62 10.63
CA LEU A 97 -8.09 -3.94 10.24
C LEU A 97 -8.63 -5.00 11.20
N PHE A 98 -8.44 -4.83 12.51
CA PHE A 98 -8.83 -5.79 13.55
C PHE A 98 -10.29 -6.21 13.45
N TRP A 99 -11.23 -5.26 13.32
CA TRP A 99 -12.65 -5.58 13.23
C TRP A 99 -12.98 -6.40 11.98
N SER A 100 -12.31 -6.14 10.86
CA SER A 100 -12.58 -6.83 9.60
C SER A 100 -12.09 -8.28 9.57
N VAL A 101 -11.00 -8.57 10.29
CA VAL A 101 -10.36 -9.91 10.29
C VAL A 101 -10.91 -10.84 11.38
N LEU A 102 -11.97 -10.42 12.08
CA LEU A 102 -12.73 -11.25 13.02
C LEU A 102 -14.13 -11.53 12.47
N THR A 103 -14.76 -12.63 12.90
CA THR A 103 -16.11 -13.02 12.45
C THR A 103 -16.78 -13.99 13.43
N PRO A 104 -18.13 -13.93 13.58
CA PRO A 104 -18.90 -14.99 14.23
C PRO A 104 -19.06 -16.25 13.36
N GLU A 105 -18.77 -16.16 12.06
CA GLU A 105 -18.87 -17.29 11.14
C GLU A 105 -17.84 -18.37 11.50
N LYS A 106 -18.34 -19.58 11.76
CA LYS A 106 -17.49 -20.72 12.10
C LYS A 106 -16.87 -21.33 10.85
N ASN A 107 -15.68 -21.92 11.01
CA ASN A 107 -15.00 -22.68 9.97
C ASN A 107 -14.66 -21.88 8.70
N THR A 108 -14.41 -20.57 8.82
CA THR A 108 -13.76 -19.85 7.72
C THR A 108 -12.40 -20.50 7.43
N LYS A 109 -12.01 -20.50 6.15
CA LYS A 109 -10.78 -21.15 5.69
C LYS A 109 -9.93 -20.16 4.93
N MET A 110 -8.61 -20.37 4.99
CA MET A 110 -7.70 -19.68 4.09
C MET A 110 -8.05 -20.06 2.65
N SER A 111 -7.87 -19.11 1.73
CA SER A 111 -7.78 -19.45 0.32
C SER A 111 -6.58 -20.36 0.08
N ALA A 112 -6.63 -21.14 -1.01
CA ALA A 112 -5.57 -22.07 -1.35
C ALA A 112 -4.20 -21.37 -1.51
N GLU A 113 -4.18 -20.13 -2.02
CA GLU A 113 -2.96 -19.36 -2.20
C GLU A 113 -2.35 -18.92 -0.86
N LEU A 114 -3.17 -18.48 0.10
CA LEU A 114 -2.68 -18.10 1.42
C LEU A 114 -2.23 -19.34 2.20
N GLU A 115 -3.02 -20.43 2.17
CA GLU A 115 -2.66 -21.69 2.83
C GLU A 115 -1.33 -22.23 2.34
N LYS A 116 -1.13 -22.25 1.01
CA LYS A 116 0.15 -22.64 0.41
C LYS A 116 1.30 -21.76 0.90
N ALA A 117 1.15 -20.43 0.88
CA ALA A 117 2.19 -19.52 1.34
C ALA A 117 2.52 -19.69 2.83
N VAL A 118 1.52 -19.98 3.66
CA VAL A 118 1.69 -20.30 5.08
C VAL A 118 2.49 -21.59 5.26
N ILE A 119 2.14 -22.65 4.53
CA ILE A 119 2.86 -23.92 4.58
C ILE A 119 4.30 -23.76 4.09
N GLU A 120 4.53 -23.05 2.99
CA GLU A 120 5.87 -22.80 2.46
C GLU A 120 6.75 -21.98 3.42
N THR A 121 6.16 -21.01 4.13
CA THR A 121 6.91 -20.09 5.01
C THR A 121 7.11 -20.66 6.43
N PHE A 122 6.07 -21.29 6.99
CA PHE A 122 6.02 -21.68 8.40
C PHE A 122 5.97 -23.20 8.60
N GLY A 123 5.77 -23.98 7.54
CA GLY A 123 5.62 -25.44 7.59
C GLY A 123 4.17 -25.89 7.86
N SER A 124 3.44 -25.19 8.73
CA SER A 124 2.02 -25.45 9.00
C SER A 124 1.30 -24.23 9.57
N ILE A 125 -0.04 -24.29 9.60
CA ILE A 125 -0.87 -23.29 10.29
C ILE A 125 -0.60 -23.27 11.79
N ASP A 126 -0.33 -24.42 12.42
CA ASP A 126 -0.09 -24.47 13.86
C ASP A 126 1.22 -23.75 14.22
N VAL A 127 2.26 -23.90 13.41
CA VAL A 127 3.51 -23.15 13.58
C VAL A 127 3.30 -21.64 13.36
N LEU A 128 2.44 -21.24 12.42
CA LEU A 128 2.03 -19.83 12.29
C LEU A 128 1.35 -19.33 13.57
N LYS A 129 0.40 -20.09 14.12
CA LYS A 129 -0.30 -19.71 15.36
C LYS A 129 0.66 -19.59 16.53
N GLU A 130 1.57 -20.55 16.70
CA GLU A 130 2.62 -20.52 17.72
C GLU A 130 3.50 -19.28 17.60
N LYS A 131 4.00 -18.98 16.40
CA LYS A 131 4.85 -17.81 16.16
C LYS A 131 4.12 -16.50 16.43
N LEU A 132 2.87 -16.37 16.00
CA LEU A 132 2.09 -15.15 16.19
C LEU A 132 1.67 -14.96 17.66
N ASN A 133 1.30 -16.05 18.35
CA ASN A 133 1.06 -16.04 19.79
C ASN A 133 2.34 -15.64 20.55
N ALA A 134 3.50 -16.20 20.19
CA ALA A 134 4.78 -15.83 20.79
C ALA A 134 5.12 -14.35 20.55
N ALA A 135 4.88 -13.81 19.36
CA ALA A 135 5.08 -12.40 19.05
C ALA A 135 4.16 -11.47 19.89
N GLY A 136 2.90 -11.87 20.10
CA GLY A 136 1.96 -11.13 20.94
C GLY A 136 2.25 -11.23 22.44
N ALA A 137 2.68 -12.41 22.91
CA ALA A 137 3.03 -12.64 24.31
C ALA A 137 4.34 -11.92 24.70
N SER A 138 5.34 -11.92 23.82
CA SER A 138 6.64 -11.29 24.07
C SER A 138 6.63 -9.76 23.87
N ARG A 139 5.58 -9.19 23.27
CA ARG A 139 5.40 -7.74 23.18
C ARG A 139 5.22 -7.14 24.57
N PHE A 140 6.31 -6.64 25.14
CA PHE A 140 6.25 -5.96 26.43
C PHE A 140 5.46 -4.65 26.35
N GLY A 141 4.58 -4.41 27.33
CA GLY A 141 3.64 -3.30 27.33
C GLY A 141 2.53 -3.46 26.30
N SER A 142 2.11 -2.31 25.77
CA SER A 142 1.08 -2.18 24.75
C SER A 142 1.61 -2.40 23.34
N GLY A 143 0.82 -3.00 22.46
CA GLY A 143 1.22 -3.20 21.08
C GLY A 143 0.32 -4.15 20.30
N TRP A 144 0.84 -4.59 19.17
CA TRP A 144 0.15 -5.48 18.23
C TRP A 144 1.09 -6.59 17.74
N ALA A 145 0.53 -7.76 17.46
CA ALA A 145 1.21 -8.82 16.70
C ALA A 145 0.63 -8.88 15.28
N TRP A 146 1.47 -9.11 14.28
CA TRP A 146 1.10 -8.99 12.86
C TRP A 146 1.53 -10.19 12.04
N LEU A 147 0.67 -10.60 11.11
CA LEU A 147 1.06 -11.32 9.90
C LEU A 147 1.10 -10.32 8.74
N VAL A 148 2.26 -10.22 8.10
CA VAL A 148 2.59 -9.17 7.14
C VAL A 148 3.01 -9.79 5.82
N VAL A 149 2.57 -9.21 4.71
CA VAL A 149 3.13 -9.47 3.37
C VAL A 149 4.20 -8.41 3.09
N THR A 150 5.45 -8.83 2.96
CA THR A 150 6.59 -7.98 2.59
C THR A 150 6.46 -7.46 1.15
N LYS A 151 7.28 -6.47 0.76
CA LYS A 151 7.27 -5.94 -0.61
C LYS A 151 7.60 -7.01 -1.65
N GLU A 152 8.34 -8.03 -1.26
CA GLU A 152 8.73 -9.18 -2.07
C GLU A 152 7.62 -10.26 -2.13
N GLY A 153 6.47 -10.04 -1.48
CA GLY A 153 5.36 -10.99 -1.45
C GLY A 153 5.54 -12.15 -0.47
N LYS A 154 6.49 -12.07 0.48
CA LYS A 154 6.72 -13.12 1.50
C LYS A 154 5.96 -12.82 2.79
N LEU A 155 5.49 -13.86 3.46
CA LEU A 155 4.87 -13.76 4.79
C LEU A 155 5.92 -13.60 5.88
N VAL A 156 5.67 -12.70 6.83
CA VAL A 156 6.50 -12.49 8.03
C VAL A 156 5.60 -12.25 9.24
N VAL A 157 5.97 -12.86 10.37
CA VAL A 157 5.37 -12.55 11.69
C VAL A 157 6.22 -11.48 12.38
N SER A 158 5.57 -10.45 12.93
CA SER A 158 6.24 -9.38 13.69
C SER A 158 5.35 -8.85 14.82
N SER A 159 5.88 -7.92 15.61
CA SER A 159 5.07 -7.13 16.55
C SER A 159 5.53 -5.68 16.57
N THR A 160 4.64 -4.76 16.90
CA THR A 160 4.93 -3.33 17.02
C THR A 160 4.51 -2.79 18.39
N PRO A 161 5.20 -1.78 18.92
CA PRO A 161 4.79 -1.12 20.15
C PRO A 161 3.61 -0.17 19.91
N ASN A 162 2.81 0.04 20.96
CA ASN A 162 1.73 1.02 20.97
C ASN A 162 0.77 0.88 19.77
N GLN A 163 0.57 1.95 18.99
CA GLN A 163 -0.25 1.93 17.79
C GLN A 163 0.57 1.95 16.49
N ASP A 164 1.89 1.76 16.58
CA ASP A 164 2.71 1.64 15.39
C ASP A 164 2.29 0.41 14.58
N ASN A 165 2.50 0.42 13.27
CA ASN A 165 2.17 -0.72 12.41
C ASN A 165 3.15 -0.87 11.23
N PRO A 166 3.16 -2.04 10.56
CA PRO A 166 4.10 -2.34 9.47
C PRO A 166 4.05 -1.45 8.22
N LEU A 167 3.05 -0.56 8.09
CA LEU A 167 3.01 0.42 6.99
C LEU A 167 3.88 1.65 7.25
N MET A 168 4.29 1.87 8.50
CA MET A 168 5.02 3.05 8.92
C MET A 168 6.49 3.02 8.47
N ASP A 169 7.02 4.17 8.05
CA ASP A 169 8.42 4.33 7.66
C ASP A 169 9.43 4.03 8.78
N ILE A 170 8.99 4.10 10.04
CA ILE A 170 9.73 3.73 11.25
C ILE A 170 9.62 2.26 11.65
N ALA A 171 8.75 1.47 11.00
CA ALA A 171 8.57 0.06 11.38
C ALA A 171 9.81 -0.76 11.04
N GLU A 172 10.23 -1.62 11.97
CA GLU A 172 11.36 -2.54 11.76
C GLU A 172 11.04 -3.57 10.68
N VAL A 173 9.87 -4.20 10.77
CA VAL A 173 9.31 -5.05 9.71
C VAL A 173 8.28 -4.24 8.94
N LYS A 174 8.59 -3.97 7.67
CA LYS A 174 7.71 -3.24 6.74
C LYS A 174 6.96 -4.17 5.82
N GLY A 175 5.72 -3.82 5.52
CA GLY A 175 4.88 -4.52 4.55
C GLY A 175 3.41 -4.28 4.83
N THR A 176 2.56 -4.96 4.06
CA THR A 176 1.10 -4.83 4.18
C THR A 176 0.59 -5.81 5.25
N PRO A 177 0.01 -5.33 6.37
CA PRO A 177 -0.58 -6.21 7.37
C PRO A 177 -1.85 -6.87 6.80
N ILE A 178 -1.93 -8.20 6.91
CA ILE A 178 -3.10 -8.98 6.47
C ILE A 178 -3.89 -9.56 7.63
N PHE A 179 -3.24 -9.72 8.79
CA PHE A 179 -3.87 -10.07 10.07
C PHE A 179 -3.11 -9.36 11.20
N GLY A 180 -3.84 -8.88 12.21
CA GLY A 180 -3.29 -8.18 13.36
C GLY A 180 -4.05 -8.54 14.62
N ILE A 181 -3.33 -8.72 15.72
CA ILE A 181 -3.91 -9.01 17.04
C ILE A 181 -3.56 -7.87 17.99
N ASP A 182 -4.58 -7.22 18.55
CA ASP A 182 -4.41 -6.21 19.60
C ASP A 182 -3.99 -6.90 20.90
N VAL A 183 -2.83 -6.53 21.44
CA VAL A 183 -2.34 -7.01 22.75
C VAL A 183 -2.21 -5.88 23.78
N TRP A 184 -2.83 -4.73 23.52
CA TRP A 184 -3.15 -3.79 24.58
C TRP A 184 -4.08 -4.44 25.59
N GLU A 185 -3.91 -4.14 26.88
CA GLU A 185 -4.72 -4.73 27.94
C GLU A 185 -6.22 -4.48 27.75
N HIS A 186 -6.63 -3.32 27.21
CA HIS A 186 -8.05 -3.04 26.94
C HIS A 186 -8.72 -4.06 26.02
N ALA A 187 -7.96 -4.82 25.21
CA ALA A 187 -8.51 -5.80 24.28
C ALA A 187 -8.89 -7.14 24.97
N TYR A 188 -8.42 -7.38 26.19
CA TYR A 188 -8.63 -8.69 26.85
C TYR A 188 -8.81 -8.64 28.37
N TYR A 189 -8.50 -7.53 29.05
CA TYR A 189 -8.38 -7.53 30.50
C TYR A 189 -9.69 -7.86 31.23
N LEU A 190 -10.84 -7.41 30.70
CA LEU A 190 -12.13 -7.66 31.34
C LEU A 190 -12.42 -9.16 31.46
N LYS A 191 -12.05 -9.96 30.44
CA LYS A 191 -12.30 -11.40 30.41
C LYS A 191 -11.12 -12.25 30.87
N TYR A 192 -9.90 -11.89 30.48
CA TYR A 192 -8.70 -12.71 30.69
C TYR A 192 -7.77 -12.16 31.78
N GLN A 193 -7.93 -10.90 32.19
CA GLN A 193 -7.05 -10.20 33.13
C GLN A 193 -5.57 -10.30 32.66
N ASN A 194 -4.67 -10.77 33.50
CA ASN A 194 -3.25 -10.95 33.17
C ASN A 194 -2.98 -12.10 32.17
N LYS A 195 -3.98 -12.92 31.83
CA LYS A 195 -3.81 -14.14 31.02
C LYS A 195 -3.84 -13.83 29.51
N ARG A 196 -2.92 -12.98 29.06
CA ARG A 196 -2.78 -12.62 27.62
C ARG A 196 -2.61 -13.85 26.72
N ALA A 197 -1.91 -14.88 27.19
CA ALA A 197 -1.71 -16.12 26.44
C ALA A 197 -3.04 -16.84 26.16
N ASP A 198 -3.97 -16.85 27.12
CA ASP A 198 -5.29 -17.46 26.97
C ASP A 198 -6.14 -16.70 25.94
N TYR A 199 -6.09 -15.36 25.98
CA TYR A 199 -6.72 -14.50 24.96
C TYR A 199 -6.18 -14.78 23.56
N LEU A 200 -4.85 -14.82 23.40
CA LEU A 200 -4.20 -15.13 22.12
C LEU A 200 -4.62 -16.50 21.59
N SER A 201 -4.72 -17.50 22.46
CA SER A 201 -5.20 -18.83 22.10
C SER A 201 -6.68 -18.84 21.69
N ALA A 202 -7.53 -18.12 22.43
CA ALA A 202 -8.97 -18.06 22.19
C ALA A 202 -9.33 -17.34 20.88
N LEU A 203 -8.61 -16.28 20.53
CA LEU A 203 -8.93 -15.43 19.38
C LEU A 203 -8.92 -16.20 18.05
N TRP A 204 -8.13 -17.28 17.93
CA TRP A 204 -8.09 -18.14 16.74
C TRP A 204 -9.45 -18.74 16.36
N SER A 205 -10.39 -18.83 17.29
CA SER A 205 -11.73 -19.37 17.05
C SER A 205 -12.68 -18.41 16.34
N VAL A 206 -12.30 -17.13 16.23
CA VAL A 206 -13.10 -16.08 15.58
C VAL A 206 -12.34 -15.37 14.46
N VAL A 207 -11.23 -15.93 13.98
CA VAL A 207 -10.50 -15.38 12.84
C VAL A 207 -11.31 -15.54 11.57
N ASN A 208 -11.43 -14.45 10.81
CA ASN A 208 -12.05 -14.42 9.49
C ASN A 208 -11.00 -14.68 8.41
N TRP A 209 -10.71 -15.96 8.14
CA TRP A 209 -9.73 -16.33 7.13
C TRP A 209 -10.11 -15.88 5.71
N THR A 210 -11.40 -15.71 5.42
CA THR A 210 -11.88 -15.15 4.16
C THR A 210 -11.37 -13.72 3.94
N GLU A 211 -11.50 -12.85 4.96
CA GLU A 211 -10.99 -11.48 4.88
C GLU A 211 -9.46 -11.43 4.89
N VAL A 212 -8.80 -12.26 5.70
CA VAL A 212 -7.32 -12.36 5.71
C VAL A 212 -6.80 -12.79 4.33
N SER A 213 -7.45 -13.75 3.66
CA SER A 213 -7.11 -14.17 2.30
C SER A 213 -7.36 -13.09 1.25
N LYS A 214 -8.45 -12.33 1.36
CA LYS A 214 -8.70 -11.19 0.48
C LYS A 214 -7.60 -10.14 0.61
N ARG A 215 -7.18 -9.84 1.85
CA ARG A 215 -6.07 -8.92 2.14
C ARG A 215 -4.74 -9.45 1.63
N TYR A 216 -4.46 -10.74 1.81
CA TYR A 216 -3.29 -11.39 1.23
C TYR A 216 -3.25 -11.21 -0.29
N LYS A 217 -4.32 -11.55 -1.00
CA LYS A 217 -4.41 -11.38 -2.46
C LYS A 217 -4.19 -9.93 -2.88
N ALA A 218 -4.77 -8.96 -2.18
CA ALA A 218 -4.59 -7.53 -2.48
C ALA A 218 -3.18 -7.02 -2.17
N ALA A 219 -2.49 -7.66 -1.21
CA ALA A 219 -1.13 -7.30 -0.80
C ALA A 219 -0.05 -7.94 -1.66
N MET A 220 -0.37 -8.98 -2.44
CA MET A 220 0.61 -9.63 -3.29
C MET A 220 1.13 -8.65 -4.35
N PRO A 221 2.46 -8.60 -4.58
CA PRO A 221 3.00 -7.83 -5.67
C PRO A 221 2.36 -8.32 -6.96
N LYS A 222 1.96 -7.37 -7.82
CA LYS A 222 1.53 -7.72 -9.17
C LYS A 222 2.66 -8.51 -9.83
N PRO A 223 2.36 -9.57 -10.60
CA PRO A 223 3.37 -10.29 -11.35
C PRO A 223 4.22 -9.28 -12.12
N ASP A 224 5.54 -9.35 -12.00
CA ASP A 224 6.42 -8.56 -12.83
C ASP A 224 6.22 -9.03 -14.27
N THR A 225 5.41 -8.29 -15.03
CA THR A 225 5.05 -8.60 -16.41
C THR A 225 6.30 -8.86 -17.25
N PHE A 226 7.42 -8.23 -16.91
CA PHE A 226 8.67 -8.34 -17.65
C PHE A 226 9.75 -9.14 -16.90
N ALA A 227 9.35 -10.02 -15.97
CA ALA A 227 10.28 -10.89 -15.24
C ALA A 227 11.16 -11.72 -16.20
N SER A 228 10.57 -12.25 -17.27
CA SER A 228 11.26 -13.01 -18.33
C SER A 228 12.03 -12.14 -19.33
N TRP A 229 11.90 -10.80 -19.25
CA TRP A 229 12.51 -9.86 -20.20
C TRP A 229 13.32 -8.77 -19.49
N PRO A 230 14.43 -9.09 -18.82
CA PRO A 230 15.18 -8.12 -18.02
C PRO A 230 15.66 -6.90 -18.81
N GLU A 231 15.96 -7.04 -20.11
CA GLU A 231 16.45 -5.95 -20.95
C GLU A 231 15.41 -4.83 -21.12
N ILE A 232 14.11 -5.15 -21.20
CA ILE A 232 13.08 -4.11 -21.32
C ILE A 232 13.01 -3.26 -20.05
N LYS A 233 13.26 -3.87 -18.89
CA LYS A 233 13.34 -3.18 -17.59
C LYS A 233 14.58 -2.28 -17.52
N THR A 234 15.72 -2.74 -18.03
CA THR A 234 16.93 -1.90 -18.07
C THR A 234 16.76 -0.69 -18.97
N PHE A 235 16.11 -0.83 -20.12
CA PHE A 235 15.78 0.31 -20.99
C PHE A 235 14.79 1.26 -20.30
N HIS A 236 13.71 0.73 -19.70
CA HIS A 236 12.71 1.52 -18.98
C HIS A 236 13.33 2.36 -17.85
N LYS A 237 14.30 1.80 -17.13
CA LYS A 237 15.01 2.53 -16.06
C LYS A 237 15.73 3.77 -16.60
N VAL A 238 16.45 3.65 -17.71
CA VAL A 238 17.14 4.81 -18.33
C VAL A 238 16.11 5.79 -18.90
N MET A 239 15.06 5.28 -19.53
CA MET A 239 13.96 6.09 -20.06
C MET A 239 13.30 6.94 -18.97
N SER A 240 12.79 6.33 -17.90
CA SER A 240 12.12 7.06 -16.81
C SER A 240 13.01 8.12 -16.15
N GLN A 241 14.29 7.81 -15.94
CA GLN A 241 15.26 8.73 -15.34
C GLN A 241 15.66 9.90 -16.24
N THR A 242 15.31 9.87 -17.52
CA THR A 242 15.62 10.93 -18.49
C THR A 242 14.37 11.64 -19.01
N PHE A 243 13.25 10.94 -19.12
CA PHE A 243 11.98 11.46 -19.58
C PHE A 243 11.28 12.34 -18.54
N HIS A 244 11.05 11.85 -17.31
CA HIS A 244 10.30 12.62 -16.31
C HIS A 244 10.92 13.99 -15.98
N PRO A 245 12.25 14.12 -15.83
CA PRO A 245 12.86 15.45 -15.68
C PRO A 245 12.58 16.38 -16.87
N SER A 246 12.45 15.84 -18.09
CA SER A 246 12.17 16.65 -19.28
C SER A 246 10.76 17.22 -19.31
N GLU A 247 9.79 16.58 -18.64
CA GLU A 247 8.42 17.10 -18.47
C GLU A 247 8.42 18.38 -17.61
N GLU A 248 9.40 18.52 -16.73
CA GLU A 248 9.65 19.70 -15.91
C GLU A 248 10.61 20.71 -16.59
N GLY A 249 10.94 20.48 -17.87
CA GLY A 249 11.87 21.31 -18.65
C GLY A 249 13.35 21.02 -18.41
N ASN A 250 13.70 20.04 -17.57
CA ASN A 250 15.08 19.65 -17.30
C ASN A 250 15.58 18.60 -18.30
N LEU A 251 16.23 19.05 -19.38
CA LEU A 251 16.83 18.18 -20.39
C LEU A 251 18.26 17.72 -20.07
N GLN A 252 18.84 18.12 -18.94
CA GLN A 252 20.21 17.74 -18.60
C GLN A 252 20.39 16.20 -18.53
N PRO A 253 19.50 15.42 -17.88
CA PRO A 253 19.66 13.97 -17.81
C PRO A 253 19.71 13.29 -19.17
N ILE A 254 18.84 13.66 -20.13
CA ILE A 254 18.87 13.07 -21.47
C ILE A 254 20.10 13.51 -22.25
N LYS A 255 20.56 14.77 -22.09
CA LYS A 255 21.78 15.26 -22.74
C LYS A 255 23.04 14.51 -22.28
N GLU A 256 23.07 14.05 -21.03
CA GLU A 256 24.19 13.29 -20.47
C GLU A 256 24.10 11.79 -20.80
N ARG A 257 22.89 11.24 -20.93
CA ARG A 257 22.66 9.79 -20.97
C ARG A 257 22.08 9.26 -22.29
N SER A 258 22.03 10.09 -23.34
CA SER A 258 21.51 9.66 -24.65
C SER A 258 22.24 8.45 -25.24
N ALA A 259 23.54 8.35 -25.00
CA ALA A 259 24.34 7.21 -25.45
C ALA A 259 23.97 5.93 -24.70
N GLU A 260 23.74 6.00 -23.38
CA GLU A 260 23.27 4.88 -22.56
C GLU A 260 21.87 4.43 -23.00
N MET A 261 20.95 5.37 -23.26
CA MET A 261 19.61 5.06 -23.80
C MET A 261 19.72 4.26 -25.12
N ALA A 262 20.56 4.72 -26.05
CA ALA A 262 20.77 4.06 -27.33
C ALA A 262 21.41 2.67 -27.18
N GLU A 263 22.34 2.50 -26.25
CA GLU A 263 22.94 1.21 -25.91
C GLU A 263 21.88 0.25 -25.37
N LYS A 264 21.09 0.65 -24.36
CA LYS A 264 20.06 -0.23 -23.78
C LYS A 264 18.97 -0.59 -24.78
N ALA A 265 18.58 0.33 -25.65
CA ALA A 265 17.63 0.03 -26.73
C ALA A 265 18.19 -1.00 -27.72
N ASN A 266 19.48 -0.92 -28.03
CA ASN A 266 20.15 -1.89 -28.90
C ASN A 266 20.28 -3.25 -28.22
N THR A 267 20.61 -3.30 -26.93
CA THR A 267 20.63 -4.53 -26.14
C THR A 267 19.25 -5.18 -26.09
N LEU A 268 18.20 -4.41 -25.84
CA LEU A 268 16.81 -4.88 -25.89
C LEU A 268 16.44 -5.48 -27.27
N LYS A 269 16.88 -4.87 -28.36
CA LYS A 269 16.68 -5.38 -29.72
C LYS A 269 17.42 -6.69 -29.99
N MET A 270 18.61 -6.86 -29.43
CA MET A 270 19.44 -8.06 -29.64
C MET A 270 19.06 -9.21 -28.71
N ALA A 271 18.40 -8.92 -27.60
CA ALA A 271 17.90 -9.92 -26.69
C ALA A 271 16.84 -10.81 -27.35
N LYS A 272 16.80 -12.08 -26.94
CA LYS A 272 15.72 -12.99 -27.32
C LYS A 272 14.44 -12.50 -26.66
N ILE A 273 13.47 -12.07 -27.46
CA ILE A 273 12.14 -11.70 -26.96
C ILE A 273 11.47 -12.97 -26.40
N PRO A 274 10.96 -12.95 -25.15
CA PRO A 274 10.27 -14.09 -24.56
C PRO A 274 9.09 -14.54 -25.42
N ALA A 275 8.77 -15.83 -25.38
CA ALA A 275 7.79 -16.44 -26.27
C ALA A 275 6.41 -15.78 -26.15
N GLU A 276 6.02 -15.43 -24.92
CA GLU A 276 4.80 -14.71 -24.55
C GLU A 276 4.71 -13.29 -25.17
N PHE A 277 5.84 -12.67 -25.52
CA PHE A 277 5.92 -11.32 -26.08
C PHE A 277 6.37 -11.30 -27.56
N ASN A 278 6.64 -12.46 -28.17
CA ASN A 278 7.21 -12.52 -29.51
C ASN A 278 6.15 -12.35 -30.62
N LYS A 279 5.36 -11.27 -30.54
CA LYS A 279 4.39 -10.86 -31.56
C LYS A 279 5.08 -9.95 -32.58
N LYS A 280 4.72 -10.05 -33.87
CA LYS A 280 5.31 -9.25 -34.96
C LYS A 280 5.32 -7.73 -34.66
N GLN A 281 4.25 -7.22 -34.05
CA GLN A 281 4.11 -5.80 -33.68
C GLN A 281 5.10 -5.38 -32.59
N ILE A 282 5.36 -6.26 -31.61
CA ILE A 282 6.33 -6.02 -30.54
C ILE A 282 7.74 -6.00 -31.13
N VAL A 283 8.08 -7.00 -31.96
CA VAL A 283 9.38 -7.07 -32.66
C VAL A 283 9.62 -5.80 -33.50
N ALA A 284 8.60 -5.34 -34.23
CA ALA A 284 8.69 -4.12 -35.03
C ALA A 284 8.91 -2.87 -34.16
N SER A 285 8.18 -2.77 -33.04
CA SER A 285 8.27 -1.64 -32.11
C SER A 285 9.62 -1.59 -31.39
N VAL A 286 10.18 -2.73 -30.97
CA VAL A 286 11.53 -2.82 -30.40
C VAL A 286 12.60 -2.38 -31.42
N ASN A 287 12.45 -2.78 -32.69
CA ASN A 287 13.35 -2.33 -33.75
C ASN A 287 13.28 -0.81 -33.98
N LYS A 288 12.07 -0.25 -33.98
CA LYS A 288 11.84 1.19 -34.08
C LYS A 288 12.46 1.93 -32.89
N LEU A 289 12.24 1.45 -31.67
CA LEU A 289 12.79 2.01 -30.44
C LEU A 289 14.33 2.11 -30.49
N ALA A 290 15.01 1.05 -30.94
CA ALA A 290 16.46 1.05 -31.10
C ALA A 290 16.96 2.02 -32.17
N LYS A 291 16.24 2.15 -33.29
CA LYS A 291 16.56 3.11 -34.35
C LYS A 291 16.41 4.55 -33.85
N ASP A 292 15.28 4.84 -33.21
CA ASP A 292 14.94 6.19 -32.77
C ASP A 292 15.82 6.63 -31.59
N SER A 293 16.23 5.71 -30.71
CA SER A 293 17.19 6.02 -29.64
C SER A 293 18.56 6.45 -30.20
N LYS A 294 19.03 5.81 -31.27
CA LYS A 294 20.27 6.21 -31.97
C LYS A 294 20.13 7.59 -32.65
N ALA A 295 18.94 7.88 -33.19
CA ALA A 295 18.67 9.19 -33.79
C ALA A 295 18.65 10.30 -32.72
N LEU A 296 18.05 10.04 -31.55
CA LEU A 296 18.06 10.94 -30.40
C LEU A 296 19.49 11.21 -29.91
N ASP A 297 20.32 10.16 -29.76
CA ASP A 297 21.74 10.33 -29.38
C ASP A 297 22.51 11.20 -30.37
N LYS A 298 22.25 11.05 -31.68
CA LYS A 298 22.85 11.91 -32.70
C LYS A 298 22.43 13.37 -32.55
N LEU A 299 21.15 13.64 -32.26
CA LEU A 299 20.65 15.00 -32.02
C LEU A 299 21.32 15.66 -30.81
N VAL A 300 21.45 14.90 -29.71
CA VAL A 300 22.12 15.37 -28.49
C VAL A 300 23.60 15.68 -28.78
N LYS A 301 24.34 14.77 -29.43
CA LYS A 301 25.76 14.98 -29.77
C LYS A 301 25.99 16.14 -30.74
N SER A 302 25.04 16.38 -31.65
CA SER A 302 25.08 17.54 -32.55
C SER A 302 24.61 18.85 -31.90
N LYS A 303 24.30 18.86 -30.60
CA LYS A 303 23.76 20.01 -29.87
C LYS A 303 22.52 20.61 -30.56
N ALA A 304 21.59 19.74 -30.98
CA ALA A 304 20.32 20.18 -31.56
C ALA A 304 19.52 21.02 -30.54
N SER A 305 18.53 21.79 -31.03
CA SER A 305 17.67 22.58 -30.15
C SER A 305 16.92 21.69 -29.15
N ASP A 306 16.64 22.25 -27.99
CA ASP A 306 15.90 21.58 -26.92
C ASP A 306 14.54 21.09 -27.42
N GLU A 307 13.84 21.88 -28.24
CA GLU A 307 12.59 21.47 -28.90
C GLU A 307 12.74 20.17 -29.72
N LYS A 308 13.84 20.02 -30.48
CA LYS A 308 14.10 18.82 -31.29
C LYS A 308 14.40 17.61 -30.41
N ILE A 309 15.17 17.80 -29.33
CA ILE A 309 15.50 16.75 -28.38
C ILE A 309 14.23 16.29 -27.66
N THR A 310 13.42 17.20 -27.14
CA THR A 310 12.13 16.91 -26.49
C THR A 310 11.20 16.15 -27.42
N LYS A 311 11.03 16.61 -28.66
CA LYS A 311 10.16 15.91 -29.64
C LYS A 311 10.62 14.48 -29.91
N ALA A 312 11.92 14.26 -30.06
CA ALA A 312 12.47 12.92 -30.29
C ALA A 312 12.36 12.03 -29.05
N LEU A 313 12.57 12.57 -27.85
CA LEU A 313 12.41 11.86 -26.59
C LEU A 313 10.95 11.45 -26.35
N ASN A 314 9.98 12.34 -26.62
CA ASN A 314 8.55 12.03 -26.55
C ASN A 314 8.17 10.89 -27.50
N GLY A 315 8.62 10.94 -28.77
CA GLY A 315 8.35 9.87 -29.72
C GLY A 315 8.97 8.53 -29.32
N LEU A 316 10.10 8.55 -28.61
CA LEU A 316 10.73 7.35 -28.06
C LEU A 316 9.92 6.78 -26.89
N HIS A 317 9.44 7.65 -26.00
CA HIS A 317 8.54 7.30 -24.90
C HIS A 317 7.23 6.67 -25.41
N ASP A 318 6.58 7.27 -26.41
CA ASP A 318 5.36 6.74 -27.03
C ASP A 318 5.57 5.34 -27.64
N THR A 319 6.72 5.16 -28.30
CA THR A 319 7.09 3.84 -28.87
C THR A 319 7.28 2.81 -27.76
N PHE A 320 7.89 3.19 -26.64
CA PHE A 320 8.04 2.31 -25.49
C PHE A 320 6.69 1.93 -24.88
N HIS A 321 5.77 2.90 -24.70
CA HIS A 321 4.42 2.62 -24.21
C HIS A 321 3.62 1.71 -25.14
N THR A 322 3.82 1.83 -26.45
CA THR A 322 3.23 0.90 -27.42
C THR A 322 3.69 -0.54 -27.17
N ILE A 323 4.99 -0.76 -26.89
CA ILE A 323 5.52 -2.08 -26.55
C ILE A 323 4.85 -2.60 -25.27
N VAL A 324 4.80 -1.77 -24.22
CA VAL A 324 4.23 -2.15 -22.92
C VAL A 324 2.74 -2.53 -23.06
N GLY A 325 1.95 -1.73 -23.77
CA GLY A 325 0.52 -2.02 -24.01
C GLY A 325 0.31 -3.35 -24.76
N LEU A 326 1.15 -3.62 -25.76
CA LEU A 326 1.10 -4.89 -26.51
C LEU A 326 1.50 -6.11 -25.65
N CYS A 327 2.31 -5.92 -24.61
CA CYS A 327 2.73 -6.96 -23.68
C CYS A 327 1.74 -7.19 -22.52
N THR A 328 0.92 -6.19 -22.17
CA THR A 328 0.10 -6.22 -20.95
C THR A 328 -1.35 -6.63 -21.17
N HIS A 329 -1.93 -6.42 -22.36
CA HIS A 329 -3.32 -6.80 -22.70
C HIS A 329 -4.28 -6.74 -21.50
N ASP A 330 -4.54 -5.52 -21.01
CA ASP A 330 -5.89 -5.23 -20.54
C ASP A 330 -6.73 -5.18 -21.83
N GLU A 331 -7.56 -6.19 -22.08
CA GLU A 331 -8.77 -5.97 -22.85
C GLU A 331 -9.54 -4.86 -22.11
N GLU A 332 -9.82 -3.75 -22.78
CA GLU A 332 -10.73 -2.72 -22.26
C GLU A 332 -12.06 -3.31 -21.76
#